data_AF-A0A7M1KA50-F1
#
_entry.id   AF-A0A7M1KA50-F1
#
_cell.length_a   1.000
_cell.length_b   1.000
_cell.length_c   1.000
_cell.angle_alpha   90.00
_cell.angle_beta   90.00
_cell.angle_gamma   90.00
#
_symmetry.space_group_name_H-M   'P 1'
#
loop_
_entity.id
_entity.type
_entity.pdbx_description
1 polymer ?
#
loop_
_entity_poly.entity_id
_entity_poly.type
_entity_poly.pdbx_seq_one_letter_code
_entity_poly.pdbx_strand_id
1 'polypeptide(L)' 'MTTPTLCPACGARNDCTLADPRTADQACWCYSVTIDPAVLAALPDELRNTACLCPRCAQVEAQLRGAEQT' A
#
# COMPACT_ATOMS: atom_id res chain seq x y z
N MET A 1 -9.00 14.72 8.10
CA MET A 1 -8.31 13.63 8.82
C MET A 1 -8.19 12.47 7.86
N THR A 2 -6.98 12.05 7.50
CA THR A 2 -6.76 10.81 6.73
C THR A 2 -6.89 9.61 7.67
N THR A 3 -7.59 8.57 7.24
CA THR A 3 -7.64 7.30 7.97
C THR A 3 -6.40 6.49 7.57
N PRO A 4 -5.45 6.20 8.48
CA PRO A 4 -4.16 5.61 8.12
C PRO A 4 -4.28 4.22 7.46
N THR A 5 -5.40 3.53 7.68
CA THR A 5 -5.69 2.20 7.11
C THR A 5 -6.38 2.23 5.73
N LEU A 6 -6.63 3.43 5.17
CA LEU A 6 -7.25 3.60 3.86
C LEU A 6 -6.25 4.10 2.82
N CYS A 7 -6.39 3.59 1.61
CA CYS A 7 -5.63 4.00 0.43
C CYS A 7 -6.09 5.41 0.00
N PRO A 8 -5.18 6.41 -0.04
CA PRO A 8 -5.56 7.78 -0.37
C PRO A 8 -6.04 7.91 -1.83
N ALA A 9 -5.57 7.03 -2.72
CA ALA A 9 -5.90 7.09 -4.14
C ALA A 9 -7.30 6.54 -4.48
N CYS A 10 -7.86 5.62 -3.69
CA CYS A 10 -9.16 5.00 -4.02
C CYS A 10 -10.12 4.79 -2.85
N GLY A 11 -9.73 5.14 -1.62
CA GLY A 11 -10.56 5.01 -0.43
C GLY A 11 -10.76 3.58 0.10
N ALA A 12 -10.29 2.55 -0.60
CA ALA A 12 -10.31 1.16 -0.12
C ALA A 12 -9.28 0.94 1.01
N ARG A 13 -9.32 -0.21 1.67
CA ARG A 13 -8.25 -0.60 2.62
C ARG A 13 -6.90 -0.63 1.92
N ASN A 14 -5.86 -0.14 2.60
CA ASN A 14 -4.48 -0.23 2.10
C ASN A 14 -3.78 -1.53 2.49
N ASP A 15 -4.37 -2.29 3.42
CA ASP A 15 -3.85 -3.54 3.97
C ASP A 15 -2.43 -3.43 4.51
N CYS A 16 -2.03 -2.22 4.92
CA CYS A 16 -0.75 -1.98 5.58
C CYS A 16 -0.84 -2.44 7.03
N THR A 17 -0.04 -3.47 7.38
CA THR A 17 -0.02 -4.02 8.74
C THR A 17 0.49 -3.01 9.77
N LEU A 18 1.41 -2.13 9.36
CA LEU A 18 1.94 -1.06 10.22
C LEU A 18 0.95 0.09 10.47
N ALA A 19 -0.08 0.23 9.65
CA ALA A 19 -1.08 1.29 9.80
C ALA A 19 -2.17 0.95 10.84
N ASP A 20 -2.26 -0.32 11.26
CA ASP A 20 -3.18 -0.79 12.27
C ASP A 20 -2.39 -1.27 13.49
N PRO A 21 -2.54 -0.63 14.68
CA PRO A 21 -1.82 -1.03 15.89
C PRO A 21 -1.98 -2.50 16.28
N ARG A 22 -3.07 -3.15 15.84
CA ARG A 22 -3.35 -4.56 16.13
C ARG A 22 -2.53 -5.54 15.28
N THR A 23 -1.92 -5.06 14.19
CA THR A 23 -1.12 -5.86 13.26
C THR A 23 0.28 -5.31 13.05
N ALA A 24 0.68 -4.27 13.80
CA ALA A 24 1.93 -3.55 13.60
C ALA A 24 3.20 -4.39 13.86
N ASP A 25 3.05 -5.58 14.46
CA ASP A 25 4.10 -6.57 14.65
C ASP A 25 4.27 -7.53 13.44
N GLN A 26 3.39 -7.46 12.45
CA GLN A 26 3.41 -8.34 11.28
C GLN A 26 4.10 -7.68 10.08
N ALA A 27 4.75 -8.49 9.25
CA ALA A 27 5.30 -8.04 7.98
C ALA A 27 4.20 -7.50 7.04
N CYS A 28 4.46 -6.37 6.40
CA CYS A 28 3.54 -5.77 5.44
C CYS A 28 3.78 -6.34 4.03
N TRP A 29 2.72 -6.48 3.23
CA TRP A 29 2.82 -6.94 1.83
C TRP A 29 3.81 -6.10 1.01
N CYS A 30 3.98 -4.82 1.34
CA CYS A 30 4.84 -3.90 0.59
C CYS A 30 6.32 -4.24 0.69
N TYR A 31 6.73 -5.06 1.66
CA TYR A 31 8.11 -5.51 1.82
C TYR A 31 8.53 -6.56 0.79
N SER A 32 7.57 -7.25 0.16
CA SER A 32 7.82 -8.36 -0.76
C SER A 32 7.67 -7.97 -2.23
N VAL A 33 7.52 -6.68 -2.53
CA VAL A 33 7.26 -6.18 -3.88
C VAL A 33 8.10 -4.94 -4.18
N THR A 34 8.29 -4.67 -5.46
CA THR A 34 8.85 -3.38 -5.90
C THR A 34 7.71 -2.48 -6.35
N ILE A 35 7.58 -1.30 -5.73
CA ILE A 35 6.64 -0.26 -6.16
C ILE A 35 7.40 0.70 -7.08
N ASP A 36 6.91 0.86 -8.30
CA ASP A 36 7.51 1.82 -9.25
C ASP A 36 7.39 3.25 -8.69
N PRO A 37 8.49 4.01 -8.56
CA PRO A 37 8.45 5.40 -8.13
C PRO A 37 7.50 6.28 -8.95
N ALA A 38 7.28 5.95 -10.23
CA ALA A 38 6.33 6.66 -11.09
C ALA A 38 4.88 6.57 -10.57
N VAL A 39 4.50 5.46 -9.93
CA VAL A 39 3.18 5.30 -9.30
C VAL A 39 2.99 6.30 -8.16
N LEU A 40 4.02 6.46 -7.32
CA LEU A 40 4.02 7.46 -6.25
C LEU A 40 4.05 8.88 -6.83
N ALA A 41 4.81 9.06 -7.91
CA ALA A 41 4.93 10.33 -8.61
C ALA A 41 3.67 10.76 -9.38
N ALA A 42 2.72 9.86 -9.60
CA ALA A 42 1.43 10.15 -10.23
C ALA A 42 0.36 10.63 -9.24
N LEU A 43 0.60 10.50 -7.93
CA LEU A 43 -0.36 10.95 -6.92
C LEU A 43 -0.44 12.48 -6.86
N PRO A 44 -1.63 13.06 -6.62
CA PRO A 44 -1.75 14.45 -6.19
C PRO A 44 -0.86 14.72 -4.98
N ASP A 45 -0.21 15.88 -4.93
CA ASP A 45 0.79 16.22 -3.91
C ASP A 45 0.21 16.15 -2.50
N GLU A 46 -1.06 16.54 -2.34
CA GLU A 46 -1.79 16.49 -1.08
C GLU A 46 -2.05 15.06 -0.57
N LEU A 47 -1.93 14.04 -1.42
CA LEU A 47 -2.11 12.64 -1.05
C LEU A 47 -0.78 11.94 -0.75
N ARG A 48 0.35 12.51 -1.15
CA ARG A 48 1.68 11.92 -0.94
C ARG A 48 2.06 11.97 0.54
N ASN A 49 2.74 10.93 1.01
CA ASN A 49 3.22 10.81 2.40
C ASN A 49 2.11 10.89 3.47
N THR A 50 0.84 10.67 3.10
CA THR A 50 -0.30 10.73 4.05
C THR A 50 -0.75 9.37 4.56
N ALA A 51 -0.70 8.34 3.71
CA ALA A 51 -1.05 6.95 4.00
C ALA A 51 -0.48 6.01 2.93
N CYS A 52 -0.44 4.71 3.21
CA CYS A 52 0.00 3.70 2.23
C CYS A 52 -1.02 3.51 1.11
N LEU A 53 -0.55 3.22 -0.11
CA LEU A 53 -1.40 2.73 -1.20
C LEU A 53 -1.88 1.29 -0.91
N CYS A 54 -2.97 0.85 -1.53
CA CYS A 54 -3.33 -0.57 -1.58
C CYS A 54 -2.56 -1.30 -2.72
N PRO A 55 -2.46 -2.64 -2.71
CA PRO A 55 -1.76 -3.39 -3.75
C PRO A 55 -2.19 -3.07 -5.19
N ARG A 56 -3.48 -2.81 -5.40
CA ARG A 56 -4.03 -2.41 -6.70
C ARG A 56 -3.50 -1.04 -7.14
N CYS A 57 -3.57 -0.04 -6.26
CA CYS A 57 -3.10 1.31 -6.58
C CYS A 57 -1.56 1.38 -6.66
N ALA A 58 -0.85 0.52 -5.94
CA ALA A 58 0.58 0.33 -6.06
C ALA A 58 0.99 -0.47 -7.31
N GLN A 59 0.01 -1.03 -8.06
CA GLN A 59 0.21 -1.82 -9.28
C GLN A 59 1.07 -3.08 -9.08
N VAL A 60 0.97 -3.73 -7.91
CA VAL A 60 1.80 -4.88 -7.54
C VAL A 60 1.05 -6.20 -7.45
N GLU A 61 -0.24 -6.25 -7.77
CA GLU A 61 -1.07 -7.46 -7.61
C GLU A 61 -0.49 -8.69 -8.33
N ALA A 62 0.14 -8.49 -9.49
CA ALA A 62 0.81 -9.58 -10.20
C ALA A 62 2.03 -10.12 -9.45
N GLN A 63 2.80 -9.25 -8.78
CA GLN A 63 3.95 -9.66 -7.96
C GLN A 63 3.49 -10.46 -6.73
N LEU A 64 2.44 -10.00 -6.05
CA LEU A 64 1.89 -10.69 -4.88
C LEU A 64 1.34 -12.08 -5.23
N ARG A 65 0.59 -12.19 -6.33
CA ARG A 65 0.10 -13.49 -6.83
C ARG A 65 1.24 -14.46 -7.17
N GLY A 66 2.38 -13.96 -7.66
CA GLY A 66 3.55 -14.79 -7.93
C GLY A 66 4.26 -15.26 -6.66
N ALA A 67 4.32 -14.41 -5.63
CA ALA A 67 4.96 -14.71 -4.36
C ALA A 67 4.20 -15.77 -3.53
N GLU A 68 2.87 -15.80 -3.59
CA GLU A 68 2.05 -16.80 -2.87
C GLU A 68 2.11 -18.22 -3.45
N GLN A 69 2.65 -18.38 -4.67
CA GLN A 69 2.70 -19.66 -5.39
C GLN A 69 4.04 -20.39 -5.24
N THR A 70 4.94 -19.88 -4.38
CA THR A 70 6.25 -20.45 -4.07
C THR A 70 6.27 -20.98 -2.65
#